data_AF-A0A517QYK1-F1
#
_entry.id   AF-A0A517QYK1-F1
#
_cell.length_a   1.000
_cell.length_b   1.000
_cell.length_c   1.000
_cell.angle_alpha   90.00
_cell.angle_beta   90.00
_cell.angle_gamma   90.00
#
_symmetry.space_group_name_H-M   'P 1'
#
loop_
_entity.id
_entity.type
_entity.pdbx_description
1 polymer ?
#
loop_
_entity_poly.entity_id
_entity_poly.type
_entity_poly.pdbx_seq_one_letter_code
_entity_poly.pdbx_strand_id
1 'polypeptide(L)'
;MNVSTLSRSMLFAGFTFALCAASALAQPPAYEAPSQPLAADTSAEPSYTGGINPFTPPDGMATPIDSLLCRTGQGAVKCFVFSPRNCFDLAAACYRRGLYQDAIALLDRALQYGPNAGYFYLRGMAEMQIGECDAAGESAQGVAQSLRAGNIGGLDRIGERFNGPVAIQMRALIELSAK
;
A
#
# COMPACT_ATOMS: atom_id res chain seq x y z
N MET A 1 61.11 -9.88 25.30
CA MET A 1 61.57 -10.83 24.27
C MET A 1 60.55 -10.76 23.13
N ASN A 2 60.63 -9.87 22.13
CA ASN A 2 61.67 -9.62 21.13
C ASN A 2 62.15 -10.89 20.42
N VAL A 3 61.67 -11.14 19.18
CA VAL A 3 62.39 -11.35 17.89
C VAL A 3 61.30 -11.30 16.78
N SER A 4 61.03 -10.21 16.04
CA SER A 4 61.71 -9.61 14.88
C SER A 4 61.77 -10.45 13.59
N THR A 5 61.11 -9.91 12.53
CA THR A 5 61.58 -9.69 11.14
C THR A 5 61.96 -10.86 10.21
N LEU A 6 61.35 -10.89 9.02
CA LEU A 6 61.98 -10.86 7.68
C LEU A 6 60.84 -10.82 6.62
N SER A 7 60.65 -9.83 5.74
CA SER A 7 61.52 -9.13 4.77
C SER A 7 61.48 -9.74 3.35
N ARG A 8 61.35 -8.82 2.38
CA ARG A 8 61.55 -8.87 0.91
C ARG A 8 60.31 -9.13 0.04
N SER A 9 59.77 -8.18 -0.74
CA SER A 9 60.33 -7.19 -1.71
C SER A 9 60.34 -7.72 -3.15
N MET A 10 59.61 -6.99 -4.01
CA MET A 10 59.86 -6.73 -5.44
C MET A 10 59.65 -7.95 -6.39
N LEU A 11 59.21 -7.84 -7.64
CA LEU A 11 59.33 -6.76 -8.64
C LEU A 11 58.32 -7.00 -9.80
N PHE A 12 58.08 -5.92 -10.54
CA PHE A 12 57.21 -5.71 -11.70
C PHE A 12 57.34 -6.69 -12.88
N ALA A 13 56.21 -6.96 -13.54
CA ALA A 13 56.04 -6.98 -15.00
C ALA A 13 54.53 -6.71 -15.25
N GLY A 14 54.11 -5.59 -15.84
CA GLY A 14 54.52 -5.11 -17.15
C GLY A 14 53.66 -5.78 -18.21
N PHE A 15 52.36 -5.43 -18.29
CA PHE A 15 51.55 -5.74 -19.46
C PHE A 15 50.53 -4.63 -19.73
N THR A 16 50.98 -3.64 -20.49
CA THR A 16 50.14 -2.67 -21.17
C THR A 16 49.39 -3.38 -22.30
N PHE A 17 48.08 -3.56 -22.15
CA PHE A 17 47.18 -3.84 -23.26
C PHE A 17 46.23 -2.66 -23.42
N ALA A 18 46.56 -1.80 -24.38
CA ALA A 18 45.62 -0.86 -24.95
C ALA A 18 44.57 -1.66 -25.74
N LEU A 19 43.36 -1.76 -25.21
CA LEU A 19 42.20 -2.13 -26.01
C LEU A 19 41.24 -0.94 -26.02
N CYS A 20 41.42 -0.14 -27.06
CA CYS A 20 40.52 0.90 -27.49
C CYS A 20 39.28 0.19 -28.08
N ALA A 21 38.21 0.11 -27.31
CA ALA A 21 36.88 -0.22 -27.82
C ALA A 21 36.00 1.01 -27.62
N ALA A 22 35.81 1.75 -28.70
CA ALA A 22 34.88 2.86 -28.79
C ALA A 22 33.45 2.33 -28.60
N SER A 23 32.98 2.34 -27.35
CA SER A 23 31.54 2.26 -27.07
C SER A 23 30.92 3.59 -27.51
N ALA A 24 30.36 3.58 -28.72
CA ALA A 24 29.43 4.60 -29.17
C ALA A 24 28.27 4.65 -28.16
N LEU A 25 28.35 5.59 -27.22
CA LEU A 25 27.20 6.04 -26.44
C LEU A 25 26.20 6.61 -27.45
N ALA A 26 25.26 5.77 -27.87
CA ALA A 26 24.03 6.25 -28.47
C ALA A 26 23.40 7.18 -27.44
N GLN A 27 23.56 8.49 -27.65
CA GLN A 27 22.85 9.49 -26.87
C GLN A 27 21.36 9.17 -26.98
N PRO A 28 20.62 9.04 -25.86
CA PRO A 28 19.18 8.97 -25.94
C PRO A 28 18.72 10.24 -26.68
N PRO A 29 17.69 10.15 -27.55
CA PRO A 29 17.19 11.33 -28.24
C PRO A 29 16.89 12.41 -27.20
N ALA A 30 17.37 13.63 -27.46
CA ALA A 30 17.07 14.78 -26.65
C ALA A 30 15.55 14.84 -26.46
N TYR A 31 15.09 14.62 -25.23
CA TYR A 31 13.71 14.84 -24.87
C TYR A 31 13.49 16.35 -24.93
N GLU A 32 12.99 16.84 -26.06
CA GLU A 32 12.37 18.15 -26.15
C GLU A 32 11.24 18.17 -25.13
N ALA A 33 11.47 18.83 -24.00
CA ALA A 33 10.42 19.13 -23.05
C ALA A 33 9.33 19.88 -23.84
N PRO A 34 8.06 19.44 -23.82
CA PRO A 34 6.99 20.18 -24.47
C PRO A 34 6.91 21.57 -23.84
N SER A 35 7.44 22.56 -24.56
CA SER A 35 7.42 23.96 -24.20
C SER A 35 6.04 24.53 -24.51
N GLN A 36 5.04 24.10 -23.74
CA GLN A 36 3.80 24.84 -23.56
C GLN A 36 3.32 24.63 -22.11
N PRO A 37 3.08 25.69 -21.32
CA PRO A 37 2.18 25.54 -20.18
C PRO A 37 0.85 25.09 -20.78
N LEU A 38 0.45 23.85 -20.51
CA LEU A 38 -0.89 23.38 -20.83
C LEU A 38 -1.82 24.39 -20.17
N ALA A 39 -2.50 25.19 -20.99
CA ALA A 39 -3.52 26.10 -20.52
C ALA A 39 -4.38 25.29 -19.54
N ALA A 40 -4.57 25.82 -18.33
CA ALA A 40 -5.47 25.24 -17.35
C ALA A 40 -6.88 25.30 -17.97
N ASP A 41 -7.16 24.31 -18.79
CA ASP A 41 -8.44 24.13 -19.43
C ASP A 41 -9.38 23.89 -18.26
N THR A 42 -10.14 24.92 -17.94
CA THR A 42 -11.19 24.94 -16.91
C THR A 42 -12.37 24.12 -17.45
N SER A 43 -12.05 22.94 -17.96
CA SER A 43 -12.99 21.92 -18.40
C SER A 43 -13.63 21.42 -17.12
N ALA A 44 -14.91 21.74 -17.00
CA ALA A 44 -15.76 21.31 -15.90
C ALA A 44 -15.45 19.84 -15.57
N GLU A 45 -15.04 19.60 -14.32
CA GLU A 45 -14.94 18.25 -13.75
C GLU A 45 -16.17 17.46 -14.21
N PRO A 46 -16.00 16.30 -14.87
CA PRO A 46 -17.14 15.51 -15.32
C PRO A 46 -18.00 15.22 -14.09
N SER A 47 -19.20 15.80 -14.06
CA SER A 47 -20.12 15.62 -12.95
C SER A 47 -20.60 14.16 -12.97
N TYR A 48 -19.95 13.32 -12.17
CA TYR A 48 -20.42 11.96 -11.92
C TYR A 48 -21.72 12.04 -11.12
N THR A 49 -22.85 12.13 -11.82
CA THR A 49 -24.17 12.12 -11.22
C THR A 49 -24.51 10.69 -10.78
N GLY A 50 -24.22 10.39 -9.51
CA GLY A 50 -24.74 9.22 -8.79
C GLY A 50 -23.81 8.02 -8.65
N GLY A 51 -22.55 8.11 -9.07
CA GLY A 51 -21.57 7.03 -8.97
C GLY A 51 -20.37 7.38 -8.08
N ILE A 52 -19.81 6.36 -7.43
CA ILE A 52 -18.56 6.44 -6.69
C ILE A 52 -17.42 6.83 -7.66
N ASN A 53 -16.86 8.06 -7.54
CA ASN A 53 -15.74 8.48 -8.39
C ASN A 53 -14.46 7.70 -8.00
N PRO A 54 -13.88 6.90 -8.91
CA PRO A 54 -12.74 6.06 -8.58
C PRO A 54 -11.41 6.82 -8.48
N PHE A 55 -11.36 8.10 -8.81
CA PHE A 55 -10.14 8.91 -8.74
C PHE A 55 -10.12 9.88 -7.55
N THR A 56 -11.27 10.09 -6.91
CA THR A 56 -11.34 10.91 -5.70
C THR A 56 -10.87 10.09 -4.49
N PRO A 57 -9.89 10.58 -3.73
CA PRO A 57 -9.49 9.96 -2.48
C PRO A 57 -10.67 9.88 -1.51
N PRO A 58 -10.73 8.85 -0.66
CA PRO A 58 -11.80 8.73 0.31
C PRO A 58 -11.68 9.79 1.39
N ASP A 59 -12.83 10.20 1.91
CA ASP A 59 -12.92 11.12 3.04
C ASP A 59 -12.39 10.46 4.32
N GLY A 60 -11.99 11.27 5.31
CA GLY A 60 -11.56 10.77 6.62
C GLY A 60 -10.13 10.20 6.67
N MET A 61 -9.36 10.29 5.59
CA MET A 61 -7.92 9.99 5.64
C MET A 61 -7.19 11.01 6.53
N ALA A 62 -6.28 10.50 7.38
CA ALA A 62 -5.42 11.31 8.24
C ALA A 62 -4.21 11.84 7.47
N THR A 63 -3.70 11.06 6.51
CA THR A 63 -2.54 11.43 5.69
C THR A 63 -2.99 11.85 4.28
N PRO A 64 -2.44 12.95 3.70
CA PRO A 64 -2.65 13.26 2.29
C PRO A 64 -2.21 12.11 1.38
N ILE A 65 -2.97 11.88 0.31
CA ILE A 65 -2.79 10.69 -0.55
C ILE A 65 -1.36 10.57 -1.10
N ASP A 66 -0.75 11.66 -1.55
CA ASP A 66 0.61 11.65 -2.12
C ASP A 66 1.64 11.15 -1.12
N SER A 67 1.51 11.60 0.14
CA SER A 67 2.38 11.18 1.23
C SER A 67 2.13 9.71 1.60
N LEU A 68 0.87 9.28 1.62
CA LEU A 68 0.49 7.91 1.92
C LEU A 68 1.04 6.93 0.87
N LEU A 69 0.92 7.25 -0.43
CA LEU A 69 1.44 6.42 -1.52
C LEU A 69 2.97 6.31 -1.47
N CYS A 70 3.66 7.40 -1.14
CA CYS A 70 5.11 7.36 -0.90
C CYS A 70 5.47 6.44 0.28
N ARG A 71 4.78 6.56 1.42
CA ARG A 71 5.05 5.78 2.64
C ARG A 71 4.75 4.29 2.50
N THR A 72 3.74 3.95 1.70
CA THR A 72 3.34 2.56 1.43
C THR A 72 4.19 1.89 0.33
N GLY A 73 5.06 2.65 -0.34
CA GLY A 73 5.96 2.15 -1.37
C GLY A 73 5.34 2.05 -2.77
N GLN A 74 4.19 2.68 -2.99
CA GLN A 74 3.53 2.78 -4.30
C GLN A 74 4.22 3.82 -5.21
N GLY A 75 4.99 4.74 -4.63
CA GLY A 75 5.73 5.79 -5.35
C GLY A 75 4.87 7.00 -5.72
N ALA A 76 5.45 7.95 -6.46
CA ALA A 76 4.74 9.12 -6.99
C ALA A 76 3.91 8.69 -8.21
N VAL A 77 2.72 8.16 -7.96
CA VAL A 77 1.80 7.77 -9.03
C VAL A 77 1.06 9.02 -9.51
N LYS A 78 1.08 9.30 -10.82
CA LYS A 78 0.37 10.44 -11.41
C LYS A 78 -1.16 10.33 -11.26
N CYS A 79 -1.68 9.10 -11.25
CA CYS A 79 -3.08 8.82 -11.00
C CYS A 79 -3.22 7.51 -10.21
N PHE A 80 -3.95 7.55 -9.10
CA PHE A 80 -4.29 6.36 -8.33
C PHE A 80 -5.79 6.08 -8.45
N VAL A 81 -6.13 4.83 -8.73
CA VAL A 81 -7.53 4.39 -8.88
C VAL A 81 -7.97 3.71 -7.60
N PHE A 82 -8.93 4.30 -6.89
CA PHE A 82 -9.58 3.79 -5.69
C PHE A 82 -10.66 2.73 -6.01
N SER A 83 -10.26 1.69 -6.73
CA SER A 83 -11.09 0.49 -6.90
C SER A 83 -11.16 -0.29 -5.58
N PRO A 84 -12.21 -1.10 -5.32
CA PRO A 84 -12.34 -1.83 -4.05
C PRO A 84 -11.13 -2.72 -3.75
N ARG A 85 -10.53 -3.34 -4.78
CA ARG A 85 -9.30 -4.12 -4.64
C ARG A 85 -8.10 -3.24 -4.29
N ASN A 86 -7.90 -2.13 -5.00
CA ASN A 86 -6.76 -1.24 -4.74
C ASN A 86 -6.86 -0.60 -3.35
N CYS A 87 -8.05 -0.19 -2.95
CA CYS A 87 -8.33 0.31 -1.60
C CYS A 87 -7.98 -0.74 -0.55
N PHE A 88 -8.37 -2.01 -0.76
CA PHE A 88 -8.04 -3.10 0.14
C PHE A 88 -6.54 -3.38 0.24
N ASP A 89 -5.85 -3.47 -0.90
CA ASP A 89 -4.41 -3.74 -0.93
C ASP A 89 -3.61 -2.58 -0.29
N LEU A 90 -4.05 -1.33 -0.52
CA LEU A 90 -3.48 -0.14 0.10
C LEU A 90 -3.77 -0.09 1.61
N ALA A 91 -5.00 -0.40 2.04
CA ALA A 91 -5.37 -0.48 3.45
C ALA A 91 -4.53 -1.52 4.19
N ALA A 92 -4.29 -2.68 3.58
CA ALA A 92 -3.40 -3.69 4.15
C ALA A 92 -1.95 -3.18 4.27
N ALA A 93 -1.48 -2.36 3.33
CA ALA A 93 -0.18 -1.71 3.43
C ALA A 93 -0.15 -0.66 4.55
N CYS A 94 -1.20 0.16 4.68
CA CYS A 94 -1.36 1.13 5.77
C CYS A 94 -1.36 0.43 7.13
N TYR A 95 -2.13 -0.66 7.30
CA TYR A 95 -2.17 -1.44 8.53
C TYR A 95 -0.78 -1.96 8.93
N ARG A 96 -0.02 -2.53 7.99
CA ARG A 96 1.37 -2.99 8.26
C ARG A 96 2.32 -1.87 8.69
N ARG A 97 2.02 -0.63 8.30
CA ARG A 97 2.81 0.57 8.64
C ARG A 97 2.30 1.29 9.89
N GLY A 98 1.27 0.77 10.56
CA GLY A 98 0.64 1.40 11.72
C GLY A 98 -0.28 2.58 11.38
N LEU A 99 -0.63 2.75 10.10
CA LEU A 99 -1.54 3.80 9.63
C LEU A 99 -2.98 3.33 9.69
N TYR A 100 -3.47 3.13 10.91
CA TYR A 100 -4.76 2.48 11.14
C TYR A 100 -5.95 3.34 10.70
N GLN A 101 -5.92 4.66 10.96
CA GLN A 101 -6.98 5.58 10.53
C GLN A 101 -7.12 5.62 9.00
N ASP A 102 -5.98 5.75 8.30
CA ASP A 102 -5.96 5.73 6.83
C ASP A 102 -6.45 4.38 6.28
N ALA A 103 -6.10 3.26 6.95
CA ALA A 103 -6.59 1.94 6.55
C ALA A 103 -8.12 1.84 6.67
N ILE A 104 -8.72 2.40 7.73
CA ILE A 104 -10.17 2.41 7.94
C ILE A 104 -10.86 3.21 6.83
N ALA A 105 -10.40 4.43 6.53
CA ALA A 105 -10.98 5.26 5.46
C ALA A 105 -10.96 4.56 4.09
N LEU A 106 -9.86 3.86 3.77
CA LEU A 106 -9.75 3.07 2.54
C LEU A 106 -10.70 1.85 2.55
N LEU A 107 -10.91 1.21 3.70
CA LEU A 107 -11.82 0.07 3.82
C LEU A 107 -13.28 0.50 3.77
N ASP A 108 -13.63 1.63 4.37
CA ASP A 108 -14.96 2.25 4.24
C ASP A 108 -15.28 2.53 2.78
N ARG A 109 -14.29 3.04 2.03
CA ARG A 109 -14.40 3.22 0.58
C ARG A 109 -14.63 1.90 -0.15
N ALA A 110 -13.91 0.84 0.20
CA ALA A 110 -14.09 -0.47 -0.40
C ALA A 110 -15.48 -1.06 -0.09
N LEU A 111 -15.99 -0.85 1.13
CA LEU A 111 -17.30 -1.30 1.59
C LEU A 111 -18.46 -0.57 0.89
N GLN A 112 -18.27 0.67 0.45
CA GLN A 112 -19.26 1.39 -0.37
C GLN A 112 -19.53 0.68 -1.73
N TYR A 113 -18.57 -0.07 -2.26
CA TYR A 113 -18.78 -0.89 -3.47
C TYR A 113 -19.53 -2.18 -3.19
N GLY A 114 -19.52 -2.66 -1.95
CA GLY A 114 -20.23 -3.85 -1.52
C GLY A 114 -19.63 -4.48 -0.26
N PRO A 115 -20.46 -5.16 0.54
CA PRO A 115 -20.01 -5.83 1.75
C PRO A 115 -19.12 -7.02 1.41
N ASN A 116 -18.02 -7.15 2.14
CA ASN A 116 -17.04 -8.21 1.95
C ASN A 116 -16.40 -8.57 3.29
N ALA A 117 -16.30 -9.86 3.60
CA ALA A 117 -15.82 -10.33 4.89
C ALA A 117 -14.37 -9.88 5.16
N GLY A 118 -13.49 -9.90 4.15
CA GLY A 118 -12.12 -9.42 4.29
C GLY A 118 -12.04 -7.93 4.63
N TYR A 119 -12.90 -7.11 4.03
CA TYR A 119 -12.88 -5.66 4.28
C TYR A 119 -13.27 -5.36 5.74
N PHE A 120 -14.36 -5.95 6.22
CA PHE A 120 -14.78 -5.83 7.62
C PHE A 120 -13.74 -6.40 8.59
N TYR A 121 -13.10 -7.52 8.24
CA TYR A 121 -12.12 -8.15 9.12
C TYR A 121 -10.89 -7.25 9.32
N LEU A 122 -10.31 -6.71 8.24
CA LEU A 122 -9.16 -5.82 8.35
C LEU A 122 -9.53 -4.49 9.02
N ARG A 123 -10.76 -4.00 8.80
CA ARG A 123 -11.27 -2.78 9.43
C ARG A 123 -11.37 -2.96 10.94
N GLY A 124 -12.01 -4.04 11.38
CA GLY A 124 -12.09 -4.41 12.80
C GLY A 124 -10.71 -4.55 13.44
N MET A 125 -9.76 -5.20 12.76
CA MET A 125 -8.38 -5.25 13.26
C MET A 125 -7.73 -3.87 13.40
N ALA A 126 -8.01 -2.92 12.51
CA ALA A 126 -7.48 -1.55 12.58
C ALA A 126 -8.12 -0.76 13.72
N GLU A 127 -9.43 -0.90 13.91
CA GLU A 127 -10.20 -0.26 14.99
C GLU A 127 -9.70 -0.73 16.37
N MET A 128 -9.46 -2.03 16.52
CA MET A 128 -8.86 -2.59 17.75
C MET A 128 -7.48 -2.03 18.06
N GLN A 129 -6.67 -1.71 17.04
CA GLN A 129 -5.34 -1.12 17.24
C GLN A 129 -5.41 0.35 17.65
N ILE A 130 -6.47 1.07 17.26
CA ILE A 130 -6.72 2.45 17.69
C ILE A 130 -7.35 2.47 19.09
N GLY A 131 -8.07 1.40 19.47
CA GLY A 131 -8.76 1.27 20.75
C GLY A 131 -10.28 1.46 20.66
N GLU A 132 -10.83 1.54 19.44
CA GLU A 132 -12.27 1.70 19.18
C GLU A 132 -12.97 0.33 19.23
N CYS A 133 -13.16 -0.19 20.43
CA CYS A 133 -13.71 -1.54 20.65
C CYS A 133 -15.16 -1.70 20.16
N ASP A 134 -15.99 -0.65 20.29
CA ASP A 134 -17.39 -0.70 19.87
C ASP A 134 -17.50 -0.83 18.35
N ALA A 135 -16.76 0.00 17.61
CA ALA A 135 -16.67 -0.07 16.16
C ALA A 135 -16.10 -1.41 15.66
N ALA A 136 -15.10 -1.96 16.36
CA ALA A 136 -14.57 -3.29 16.06
C ALA A 136 -15.64 -4.39 16.23
N GLY A 137 -16.55 -4.24 17.20
CA GLY A 137 -17.69 -5.13 17.39
C GLY A 137 -18.67 -5.08 16.20
N GLU A 138 -18.96 -3.89 15.68
CA GLU A 138 -19.77 -3.72 14.46
C GLU A 138 -19.07 -4.35 13.25
N SER A 139 -17.77 -4.12 13.09
CA SER A 139 -16.96 -4.77 12.05
C SER A 139 -17.03 -6.30 12.17
N ALA A 140 -16.96 -6.86 13.39
CA ALA A 140 -17.08 -8.31 13.60
C ALA A 140 -18.46 -8.85 13.19
N GLN A 141 -19.55 -8.13 13.51
CA GLN A 141 -20.89 -8.45 13.02
C GLN A 141 -20.96 -8.40 11.48
N GLY A 142 -20.33 -7.40 10.87
CA GLY A 142 -20.22 -7.27 9.41
C GLY A 142 -19.49 -8.45 8.76
N VAL A 143 -18.45 -8.98 9.41
CA VAL A 143 -17.80 -10.23 8.99
C VAL A 143 -18.78 -11.40 9.07
N ALA A 144 -19.42 -11.61 10.21
CA ALA A 144 -20.36 -12.73 10.40
C ALA A 144 -21.51 -12.70 9.37
N GLN A 145 -22.07 -11.51 9.12
CA GLN A 145 -23.12 -11.33 8.11
C GLN A 145 -22.60 -11.60 6.69
N SER A 146 -21.40 -11.12 6.35
CA SER A 146 -20.78 -11.37 5.05
C SER A 146 -20.50 -12.86 4.82
N LEU A 147 -20.09 -13.59 5.86
CA LEU A 147 -19.90 -15.04 5.80
C LEU A 147 -21.23 -15.77 5.55
N ARG A 148 -22.31 -15.38 6.26
CA ARG A 148 -23.66 -15.93 6.03
C ARG A 148 -24.18 -15.66 4.61
N ALA A 149 -23.83 -14.51 4.04
CA ALA A 149 -24.18 -14.13 2.68
C ALA A 149 -23.29 -14.78 1.60
N GLY A 150 -22.25 -15.53 1.96
CA GLY A 150 -21.30 -16.14 1.02
C GLY A 150 -20.22 -15.18 0.49
N ASN A 151 -20.14 -13.95 1.01
CA ASN A 151 -19.18 -12.92 0.61
C ASN A 151 -17.83 -13.09 1.34
N ILE A 152 -17.20 -14.25 1.17
CA ILE A 152 -15.98 -14.67 1.87
C ILE A 152 -14.68 -14.02 1.35
N GLY A 153 -14.75 -13.20 0.30
CA GLY A 153 -13.56 -12.70 -0.39
C GLY A 153 -12.60 -11.92 0.53
N GLY A 154 -11.31 -11.94 0.21
CA GLY A 154 -10.28 -11.15 0.90
C GLY A 154 -9.85 -11.69 2.28
N LEU A 155 -10.64 -12.59 2.88
CA LEU A 155 -10.35 -13.17 4.19
C LEU A 155 -9.14 -14.12 4.15
N ASP A 156 -8.98 -14.84 3.03
CA ASP A 156 -7.81 -15.66 2.68
C ASP A 156 -6.51 -14.86 2.74
N ARG A 157 -6.49 -13.68 2.13
CA ARG A 157 -5.32 -12.81 2.08
C ARG A 157 -4.95 -12.22 3.43
N ILE A 158 -5.92 -12.04 4.32
CA ILE A 158 -5.70 -11.47 5.65
C ILE A 158 -5.23 -12.52 6.64
N GLY A 159 -5.90 -13.68 6.66
CA GLY A 159 -5.65 -14.73 7.65
C GLY A 159 -4.19 -15.20 7.68
N GLU A 160 -3.56 -15.31 6.51
CA GLU A 160 -2.14 -15.69 6.41
C GLU A 160 -1.18 -14.55 6.74
N ARG A 161 -1.55 -13.30 6.42
CA ARG A 161 -0.66 -12.14 6.53
C ARG A 161 -0.65 -11.51 7.92
N PHE A 162 -1.74 -11.66 8.66
CA PHE A 162 -1.96 -11.00 9.94
C PHE A 162 -2.32 -12.03 11.00
N ASN A 163 -1.33 -12.86 11.38
CA ASN A 163 -1.48 -13.82 12.46
C ASN A 163 -0.81 -13.29 13.74
N GLY A 164 -1.56 -12.51 14.51
CA GLY A 164 -1.10 -11.89 15.76
C GLY A 164 -2.18 -11.89 16.85
N PRO A 165 -1.90 -11.34 18.04
CA PRO A 165 -2.84 -11.34 19.17
C PRO A 165 -4.16 -10.65 18.81
N VAL A 166 -4.12 -9.54 18.08
CA VAL A 166 -5.31 -8.82 17.61
C VAL A 166 -6.16 -9.67 16.67
N ALA A 167 -5.54 -10.51 15.82
CA ALA A 167 -6.29 -11.41 14.95
C ALA A 167 -6.96 -12.56 15.72
N ILE A 168 -6.42 -12.98 16.86
CA ILE A 168 -7.07 -13.96 17.75
C ILE A 168 -8.27 -13.31 18.42
N GLN A 169 -8.10 -12.09 18.94
CA GLN A 169 -9.20 -11.33 19.56
C GLN A 169 -10.31 -11.04 18.55
N MET A 170 -9.97 -10.66 17.32
CA MET A 170 -10.94 -10.43 16.25
C MET A 170 -11.72 -11.71 15.92
N ARG A 171 -11.05 -12.87 15.86
CA ARG A 171 -11.74 -14.16 15.68
C ARG A 171 -12.71 -14.46 16.82
N ALA A 172 -12.31 -14.23 18.07
CA ALA A 172 -13.20 -14.40 19.21
C ALA A 172 -14.42 -13.45 19.16
N LEU A 173 -14.23 -12.19 18.74
CA LEU A 173 -15.33 -11.24 18.53
C LEU A 173 -16.30 -11.72 17.44
N ILE A 174 -15.78 -12.24 16.34
CA ILE A 174 -16.60 -12.79 15.25
C ILE A 174 -17.42 -13.98 15.76
N GLU A 175 -16.83 -14.91 16.51
CA GLU A 175 -17.53 -16.05 17.11
C GLU A 175 -18.63 -15.60 18.08
N LEU A 176 -18.41 -14.53 18.85
CA LEU A 176 -19.43 -13.96 19.74
C LEU A 176 -20.57 -13.32 18.94
N SER A 177 -20.26 -12.61 17.86
CA SER A 177 -21.26 -11.96 16.99
C SER A 177 -22.08 -12.93 16.13
N ALA A 178 -21.58 -14.17 15.95
CA ALA A 178 -22.21 -15.19 15.13
C ALA A 178 -23.25 -16.03 15.89
N LYS A 179 -23.29 -15.94 17.23
CA LYS A 179 -24.30 -16.59 18.09
C LYS A 179 -25.62 -15.83 18.02
#